data_AF-A0ABD5ZSY1-F1
#
_entry.id   AF-A0ABD5ZSY1-F1
#
_cell.length_a   1.000
_cell.length_b   1.000
_cell.length_c   1.000
_cell.angle_alpha   90.00
_cell.angle_beta   90.00
_cell.angle_gamma   90.00
#
_symmetry.space_group_name_H-M   'P 1'
#
loop_
_entity.id
_entity.type
_entity.pdbx_description
1 polymer ?
#
loop_
_entity_poly.entity_id
_entity_poly.type
_entity_poly.pdbx_seq_one_letter_code
_entity_poly.pdbx_strand_id
1 'polypeptide(L)'
;MKPEIRRRDTWSFNGGREIIEAKGLKQELPAIAEAYIDHGGGNQYLSERRELLDPLGWEQEVSVKFETTVGYDMVSRRASFDAYKDGVVVEHESGEQMRANWHLMKMEIAHRDPDVFSMGRSADAGVLLIPSYVNFPTLGRTENDVQAVLKQYFDFSIPLFVWEYPTS
;
A
#
# COMPACT_ATOMS: atom_id res chain seq x y z
N MET A 1 -19.01 4.16 7.65
CA MET A 1 -19.31 2.80 8.17
C MET A 1 -18.03 2.04 8.07
N LYS A 2 -17.48 1.60 9.19
CA LYS A 2 -16.18 0.94 9.21
C LYS A 2 -16.27 -0.48 8.60
N PRO A 3 -15.58 -0.76 7.49
CA PRO A 3 -15.66 -2.06 6.83
C PRO A 3 -15.00 -3.16 7.67
N GLU A 4 -15.54 -4.37 7.62
CA GLU A 4 -15.00 -5.51 8.36
C GLU A 4 -14.06 -6.34 7.49
N ILE A 5 -12.88 -6.70 8.01
CA ILE A 5 -11.94 -7.58 7.31
C ILE A 5 -12.43 -9.03 7.40
N ARG A 6 -12.87 -9.58 6.26
CA ARG A 6 -13.28 -11.00 6.15
C ARG A 6 -12.26 -11.79 5.35
N ARG A 7 -12.03 -13.04 5.74
CA ARG A 7 -11.00 -13.89 5.12
C ARG A 7 -11.17 -14.04 3.60
N ARG A 8 -12.40 -14.15 3.11
CA ARG A 8 -12.71 -14.31 1.68
C ARG A 8 -12.41 -13.06 0.83
N ASP A 9 -12.33 -11.91 1.47
CA ASP A 9 -12.15 -10.60 0.83
C ASP A 9 -10.67 -10.16 0.90
N THR A 10 -9.78 -11.09 1.26
CA THR A 10 -8.37 -10.81 1.54
C THR A 10 -7.47 -11.87 0.96
N TRP A 11 -6.26 -11.47 0.63
CA TRP A 11 -5.19 -12.35 0.18
C TRP A 11 -3.87 -11.91 0.82
N SER A 12 -2.94 -12.85 1.00
CA SER A 12 -1.62 -12.53 1.53
C SER A 12 -0.53 -13.30 0.82
N PHE A 13 0.60 -12.63 0.67
CA PHE A 13 1.81 -13.12 0.02
C PHE A 13 3.00 -12.95 0.98
N ASN A 14 3.90 -13.93 0.97
CA ASN A 14 5.14 -13.94 1.78
C ASN A 14 4.95 -13.55 3.26
N GLY A 15 3.86 -13.99 3.89
CA GLY A 15 3.62 -13.76 5.31
C GLY A 15 3.15 -12.34 5.68
N GLY A 16 2.68 -11.55 4.71
CA GLY A 16 2.28 -10.16 4.94
C GLY A 16 1.21 -9.99 6.02
N ARG A 17 0.19 -10.86 6.05
CA ARG A 17 -0.85 -10.85 7.09
C ARG A 17 -0.24 -11.04 8.47
N GLU A 18 0.64 -12.02 8.62
CA GLU A 18 1.25 -12.40 9.88
C GLU A 18 2.09 -11.26 10.45
N ILE A 19 2.84 -10.55 9.60
CA ILE A 19 3.61 -9.37 9.99
C ILE A 19 2.70 -8.24 10.47
N ILE A 20 1.64 -7.94 9.72
CA ILE A 20 0.69 -6.86 10.06
C ILE A 20 -0.08 -7.19 11.34
N GLU A 21 -0.48 -8.45 11.54
CA GLU A 21 -1.13 -8.92 12.75
C GLU A 21 -0.18 -8.89 13.96
N ALA A 22 1.07 -9.31 13.81
CA ALA A 22 2.08 -9.27 14.87
C ALA A 22 2.41 -7.82 15.32
N LYS A 23 2.38 -6.86 14.39
CA LYS A 23 2.49 -5.43 14.69
C LYS A 23 1.22 -4.81 15.26
N GLY A 24 0.11 -5.56 15.31
CA GLY A 24 -1.18 -5.07 15.78
C GLY A 24 -1.75 -3.97 14.87
N LEU A 25 -1.50 -4.01 13.57
CA LEU A 25 -1.96 -2.97 12.64
C LEU A 25 -3.20 -3.39 11.83
N LYS A 26 -3.51 -4.69 11.75
CA LYS A 26 -4.62 -5.20 10.94
C LYS A 26 -5.96 -4.59 11.35
N GLN A 27 -6.21 -4.45 12.65
CA GLN A 27 -7.45 -3.89 13.19
C GLN A 27 -7.60 -2.38 12.96
N GLU A 28 -6.52 -1.70 12.57
CA GLU A 28 -6.52 -0.27 12.25
C GLU A 28 -6.81 -0.02 10.76
N LEU A 29 -6.51 -0.97 9.87
CA LEU A 29 -6.73 -0.85 8.41
C LEU A 29 -8.16 -0.41 8.04
N PRO A 30 -9.24 -0.85 8.72
CA PRO A 30 -10.57 -0.36 8.40
C PRO A 30 -10.77 1.15 8.62
N ALA A 31 -10.00 1.79 9.50
CA ALA A 31 -10.05 3.24 9.66
C ALA A 31 -9.45 3.96 8.43
N ILE A 32 -8.41 3.37 7.82
CA ILE A 32 -7.86 3.86 6.55
C ILE A 32 -8.89 3.69 5.44
N ALA A 33 -9.49 2.50 5.32
CA ALA A 33 -10.54 2.27 4.32
C ALA A 33 -11.73 3.23 4.50
N GLU A 34 -12.19 3.46 5.74
CA GLU A 34 -13.25 4.42 6.04
C GLU A 34 -12.87 5.85 5.64
N ALA A 35 -11.65 6.30 5.98
CA ALA A 35 -11.16 7.62 5.60
C ALA A 35 -11.17 7.82 4.06
N TYR A 36 -10.80 6.79 3.29
CA TYR A 36 -10.83 6.85 1.83
C TYR A 36 -12.24 6.70 1.24
N ILE A 37 -13.16 5.99 1.91
CA ILE A 37 -14.59 5.98 1.51
C ILE A 37 -15.19 7.37 1.68
N ASP A 38 -14.97 8.00 2.84
CA ASP A 38 -15.66 9.24 3.22
C ASP A 38 -15.05 10.47 2.51
N HIS A 39 -13.75 10.44 2.25
CA HIS A 39 -13.00 11.60 1.77
C HIS A 39 -12.25 11.37 0.45
N GLY A 40 -12.29 10.17 -0.12
CA GLY A 40 -11.57 9.84 -1.35
C GLY A 40 -10.04 9.91 -1.20
N GLY A 41 -9.33 9.69 -2.31
CA GLY A 41 -7.87 9.79 -2.41
C GLY A 41 -7.37 11.18 -2.82
N GLY A 42 -6.05 11.36 -2.80
CA GLY A 42 -5.37 12.59 -3.22
C GLY A 42 -5.44 13.75 -2.22
N ASN A 43 -4.88 14.89 -2.59
CA ASN A 43 -4.59 15.98 -1.63
C ASN A 43 -5.79 16.84 -1.22
N GLN A 44 -6.93 16.77 -1.92
CA GLN A 44 -8.05 17.68 -1.69
C GLN A 44 -8.65 17.54 -0.28
N TYR A 45 -8.68 16.32 0.27
CA TYR A 45 -9.29 16.02 1.57
C TYR A 45 -8.28 15.44 2.57
N LEU A 46 -7.01 15.84 2.43
CA LEU A 46 -5.92 15.34 3.27
C LEU A 46 -6.11 15.74 4.74
N SER A 47 -6.63 16.93 5.02
CA SER A 47 -6.93 17.39 6.38
C SER A 47 -7.93 16.50 7.09
N GLU A 48 -9.02 16.15 6.41
CA GLU A 48 -10.12 15.36 6.95
C GLU A 48 -9.68 13.92 7.19
N ARG A 49 -8.89 13.34 6.27
CA ARG A 49 -8.28 12.03 6.53
C ARG A 49 -7.30 12.06 7.71
N ARG A 50 -6.55 13.15 7.91
CA ARG A 50 -5.64 13.32 9.07
C ARG A 50 -6.39 13.33 10.39
N GLU A 51 -7.56 13.94 10.47
CA GLU A 51 -8.38 13.91 11.68
C GLU A 51 -8.71 12.48 12.14
N LEU A 52 -8.87 11.55 11.19
CA LEU A 52 -9.14 10.13 11.46
C LEU A 52 -7.87 9.30 11.73
N LEU A 53 -6.78 9.60 11.03
CA LEU A 53 -5.59 8.75 10.99
C LEU A 53 -4.46 9.19 11.95
N ASP A 54 -4.34 10.48 12.24
CA ASP A 54 -3.33 11.01 13.17
C ASP A 54 -3.51 10.47 14.61
N PRO A 55 -4.74 10.34 15.16
CA PRO A 55 -4.92 9.73 16.49
C PRO A 55 -4.48 8.27 16.56
N LEU A 56 -4.43 7.58 15.42
CA LEU A 56 -3.94 6.21 15.29
C LEU A 56 -2.44 6.17 14.98
N GLY A 57 -1.79 7.32 14.77
CA GLY A 57 -0.36 7.41 14.47
C GLY A 57 0.03 7.02 13.04
N TRP A 58 -0.91 7.05 12.09
CA TRP A 58 -0.61 6.81 10.68
C TRP A 58 -0.14 8.09 10.00
N GLU A 59 1.10 8.09 9.50
CA GLU A 59 1.59 9.17 8.65
C GLU A 59 0.99 9.04 7.26
N GLN A 60 0.56 10.16 6.66
CA GLN A 60 -0.02 10.19 5.30
C GLN A 60 0.88 10.88 4.30
N GLU A 61 0.78 10.49 3.03
CA GLU A 61 1.55 11.04 1.90
C GLU A 61 3.06 10.99 2.16
N VAL A 62 3.55 9.86 2.70
CA VAL A 62 4.97 9.70 3.08
C VAL A 62 5.83 9.61 1.83
N SER A 63 6.65 10.64 1.60
CA SER A 63 7.45 10.74 0.40
C SER A 63 8.62 9.75 0.38
N VAL A 64 8.83 9.18 -0.79
CA VAL A 64 9.99 8.37 -1.15
C VAL A 64 10.67 8.90 -2.40
N LYS A 65 11.96 8.62 -2.52
CA LYS A 65 12.80 9.06 -3.63
C LYS A 65 13.52 7.87 -4.23
N PHE A 66 13.31 7.65 -5.51
CA PHE A 66 14.03 6.65 -6.31
C PHE A 66 15.13 7.36 -7.06
N GLU A 67 16.35 6.85 -6.97
CA GLU A 67 17.50 7.43 -7.65
C GLU A 67 18.27 6.37 -8.43
N THR A 68 18.82 6.78 -9.56
CA THR A 68 19.76 5.97 -10.32
C THR A 68 20.77 6.86 -11.02
N THR A 69 21.92 6.29 -11.38
CA THR A 69 22.97 7.00 -12.11
C THR A 69 22.94 6.57 -13.56
N VAL A 70 22.83 7.53 -14.48
CA VAL A 70 22.90 7.31 -15.92
C VAL A 70 24.16 8.03 -16.44
N GLY A 71 25.23 7.27 -16.64
CA GLY A 71 26.54 7.85 -16.96
C GLY A 71 27.11 8.61 -15.76
N TYR A 72 27.18 9.94 -15.85
CA TYR A 72 27.60 10.83 -14.75
C TYR A 72 26.44 11.59 -14.11
N ASP A 73 25.22 11.47 -14.64
CA ASP A 73 24.06 12.21 -14.16
C ASP A 73 23.23 11.38 -13.18
N MET A 74 22.74 12.03 -12.13
CA MET A 74 21.79 11.46 -11.19
C MET A 74 20.37 11.74 -11.67
N VAL A 75 19.62 10.69 -11.96
CA VAL A 75 18.20 10.77 -12.30
C VAL A 75 17.40 10.38 -11.05
N SER A 76 16.42 11.20 -10.69
CA SER A 76 15.57 10.91 -9.54
C SER A 76 14.09 11.05 -9.86
N ARG A 77 13.27 10.26 -9.17
CA ARG A 77 11.80 10.32 -9.22
C ARG A 77 11.26 10.27 -7.80
N ARG A 78 10.33 11.16 -7.48
CA ARG A 78 9.60 11.13 -6.21
C ARG A 78 8.26 10.40 -6.36
N ALA A 79 7.85 9.76 -5.28
CA ALA A 79 6.48 9.29 -5.06
C ALA A 79 6.12 9.50 -3.59
N SER A 80 4.89 9.17 -3.22
CA SER A 80 4.41 9.10 -1.85
C SER A 80 3.70 7.77 -1.60
N PHE A 81 3.73 7.29 -0.36
CA PHE A 81 2.81 6.27 0.12
C PHE A 81 1.58 6.92 0.73
N ASP A 82 0.41 6.33 0.49
CA ASP A 82 -0.87 6.83 1.02
C ASP A 82 -0.85 6.90 2.55
N ALA A 83 -0.40 5.82 3.19
CA ALA A 83 -0.14 5.81 4.62
C ALA A 83 1.09 4.97 5.01
N TYR A 84 1.68 5.28 6.15
CA TYR A 84 2.82 4.58 6.72
C TYR A 84 2.75 4.53 8.24
N LYS A 85 3.10 3.39 8.83
CA LYS A 85 3.28 3.22 10.27
C LYS A 85 4.14 1.99 10.57
N ASP A 86 5.16 2.15 11.42
CA ASP A 86 6.00 1.06 11.95
C ASP A 86 6.48 0.04 10.90
N GLY A 87 6.98 0.54 9.76
CA GLY A 87 7.47 -0.30 8.66
C GLY A 87 6.39 -0.87 7.74
N VAL A 88 5.12 -0.57 7.96
CA VAL A 88 4.03 -0.96 7.05
C VAL A 88 3.67 0.21 6.14
N VAL A 89 3.78 -0.01 4.83
CA VAL A 89 3.33 0.93 3.80
C VAL A 89 1.95 0.54 3.30
N VAL A 90 1.09 1.52 3.06
CA VAL A 90 -0.29 1.31 2.59
C VAL A 90 -0.49 2.08 1.29
N GLU A 91 -1.19 1.46 0.34
CA GLU A 91 -1.75 2.09 -0.84
C GLU A 91 -3.24 1.80 -0.93
N HIS A 92 -4.00 2.82 -1.32
CA HIS A 92 -5.40 2.71 -1.68
C HIS A 92 -5.53 2.91 -3.19
N GLU A 93 -6.15 1.96 -3.89
CA GLU A 93 -6.30 2.05 -5.33
C GLU A 93 -7.71 1.71 -5.78
N SER A 94 -8.36 2.69 -6.42
CA SER A 94 -9.74 2.61 -6.92
C SER A 94 -9.87 2.97 -8.41
N GLY A 95 -8.76 3.00 -9.14
CA GLY A 95 -8.67 3.42 -10.54
C GLY A 95 -8.49 2.24 -11.49
N GLU A 96 -7.24 1.92 -11.84
CA GLU A 96 -6.92 0.93 -12.88
C GLU A 96 -5.95 -0.13 -12.37
N GLN A 97 -6.03 -1.36 -12.90
CA GLN A 97 -5.11 -2.44 -12.52
C GLN A 97 -3.64 -2.07 -12.73
N MET A 98 -3.31 -1.28 -13.76
CA MET A 98 -1.93 -0.84 -14.00
C MET A 98 -1.42 0.10 -12.91
N ARG A 99 -2.29 0.90 -12.29
CA ARG A 99 -1.92 1.72 -11.14
C ARG A 99 -1.66 0.83 -9.92
N ALA A 100 -2.49 -0.17 -9.66
CA ALA A 100 -2.22 -1.18 -8.62
C ALA A 100 -0.85 -1.84 -8.82
N ASN A 101 -0.49 -2.20 -10.04
CA ASN A 101 0.82 -2.78 -10.33
C ASN A 101 1.97 -1.78 -10.09
N TRP A 102 1.77 -0.48 -10.39
CA TRP A 102 2.73 0.56 -10.00
C TRP A 102 2.87 0.66 -8.47
N HIS A 103 1.78 0.62 -7.71
CA HIS A 103 1.79 0.60 -6.24
C HIS A 103 2.59 -0.58 -5.69
N LEU A 104 2.38 -1.78 -6.24
CA LEU A 104 3.15 -2.97 -5.86
C LEU A 104 4.64 -2.80 -6.14
N MET A 105 5.03 -2.35 -7.33
CA MET A 105 6.44 -2.11 -7.65
C MET A 105 7.07 -1.06 -6.74
N LYS A 106 6.32 0.00 -6.39
CA LYS A 106 6.75 1.04 -5.45
C LYS A 106 7.05 0.46 -4.06
N MET A 107 6.16 -0.40 -3.54
CA MET A 107 6.35 -1.10 -2.27
C MET A 107 7.58 -2.01 -2.32
N GLU A 108 7.74 -2.79 -3.40
CA GLU A 108 8.89 -3.70 -3.56
C GLU A 108 10.22 -2.94 -3.54
N ILE A 109 10.30 -1.81 -4.24
CA ILE A 109 11.52 -0.99 -4.27
C ILE A 109 11.84 -0.48 -2.86
N ALA A 110 10.84 0.02 -2.14
CA ALA A 110 11.01 0.52 -0.77
C ALA A 110 11.32 -0.60 0.26
N HIS A 111 11.00 -1.85 -0.07
CA HIS A 111 11.37 -3.03 0.73
C HIS A 111 12.82 -3.45 0.49
N ARG A 112 13.26 -3.45 -0.77
CA ARG A 112 14.60 -3.89 -1.16
C ARG A 112 15.69 -2.85 -0.88
N ASP A 113 15.36 -1.59 -1.09
CA ASP A 113 16.32 -0.49 -1.03
C ASP A 113 16.01 0.42 0.18
N PRO A 114 16.81 0.33 1.25
CA PRO A 114 16.60 1.14 2.44
C PRO A 114 16.85 2.63 2.23
N ASP A 115 17.53 3.03 1.16
CA ASP A 115 17.85 4.45 0.88
C ASP A 115 16.68 5.18 0.20
N VAL A 116 15.64 4.46 -0.22
CA VAL A 116 14.42 5.01 -0.83
C VAL A 116 13.64 5.89 0.14
N PHE A 117 13.67 5.51 1.42
CA PHE A 117 13.11 6.31 2.50
C PHE A 117 14.13 7.29 3.06
N SER A 118 13.65 8.48 3.40
CA SER A 118 14.40 9.36 4.27
C SER A 118 14.37 8.88 5.74
N MET A 119 15.38 9.28 6.52
CA MET A 119 15.43 9.09 7.98
C MET A 119 15.47 7.63 8.47
N GLY A 120 16.02 6.70 7.68
CA GLY A 120 16.28 5.33 8.12
C GLY A 120 15.02 4.46 8.29
N ARG A 121 13.91 4.85 7.66
CA ARG A 121 12.69 4.02 7.59
C ARG A 121 12.87 2.87 6.60
N SER A 122 12.11 1.80 6.78
CA SER A 122 12.03 0.67 5.84
C SER A 122 10.57 0.31 5.56
N ALA A 123 10.33 -0.46 4.50
CA ALA A 123 9.07 -1.17 4.29
C ALA A 123 9.26 -2.66 4.62
N ASP A 124 8.75 -3.09 5.78
CA ASP A 124 8.75 -4.48 6.23
C ASP A 124 7.61 -5.28 5.57
N ALA A 125 6.48 -4.62 5.31
CA ALA A 125 5.33 -5.17 4.64
C ALA A 125 4.52 -4.11 3.90
N GLY A 126 3.85 -4.52 2.83
CA GLY A 126 2.91 -3.70 2.07
C GLY A 126 1.45 -4.08 2.33
N VAL A 127 0.57 -3.09 2.27
CA VAL A 127 -0.89 -3.25 2.27
C VAL A 127 -1.49 -2.57 1.06
N LEU A 128 -2.24 -3.32 0.25
CA LEU A 128 -3.04 -2.76 -0.83
C LEU A 128 -4.53 -2.85 -0.46
N LEU A 129 -5.18 -1.69 -0.38
CA LEU A 129 -6.61 -1.53 -0.12
C LEU A 129 -7.34 -1.26 -1.44
N ILE A 130 -8.35 -2.08 -1.73
CA ILE A 130 -9.14 -2.00 -2.96
C ILE A 130 -10.62 -1.89 -2.56
N PRO A 131 -11.37 -0.85 -2.95
CA PRO A 131 -12.80 -0.79 -2.68
C PRO A 131 -13.57 -1.79 -3.56
N SER A 132 -14.54 -2.53 -3.02
CA SER A 132 -15.31 -3.53 -3.78
C SER A 132 -16.22 -2.96 -4.89
N TYR A 133 -16.47 -1.64 -4.92
CA TYR A 133 -17.33 -1.04 -5.96
C TYR A 133 -16.63 -0.89 -7.32
N VAL A 134 -15.31 -1.01 -7.38
CA VAL A 134 -14.56 -0.80 -8.63
C VAL A 134 -14.51 -2.07 -9.46
N ASN A 135 -14.47 -1.91 -10.78
CA ASN A 135 -14.28 -3.03 -11.70
C ASN A 135 -12.81 -3.51 -11.71
N PHE A 136 -11.88 -2.58 -11.49
CA PHE A 136 -10.44 -2.84 -11.33
C PHE A 136 -9.81 -1.79 -10.41
N PRO A 137 -8.70 -2.12 -9.71
CA PRO A 137 -8.16 -3.46 -9.55
C PRO A 137 -9.14 -4.39 -8.80
N THR A 138 -8.91 -5.70 -8.83
CA THR A 138 -9.62 -6.68 -8.00
C THR A 138 -8.63 -7.55 -7.24
N LEU A 139 -9.07 -8.16 -6.14
CA LEU A 139 -8.28 -9.08 -5.34
C LEU A 139 -7.71 -10.21 -6.19
N GLY A 140 -8.59 -10.90 -6.94
CA GLY A 140 -8.21 -12.04 -7.77
C GLY A 140 -7.28 -11.66 -8.92
N ARG A 141 -7.45 -10.48 -9.52
CA ARG A 141 -6.53 -10.02 -10.57
C ARG A 141 -5.17 -9.66 -9.99
N THR A 142 -5.14 -9.00 -8.83
CA THR A 142 -3.91 -8.65 -8.12
C THR A 142 -3.13 -9.89 -7.70
N GLU A 143 -3.80 -10.89 -7.13
CA GLU A 143 -3.19 -12.19 -6.79
C GLU A 143 -2.56 -12.84 -8.03
N ASN A 144 -3.28 -12.88 -9.16
CA ASN A 144 -2.77 -13.44 -10.40
C ASN A 144 -1.56 -12.67 -10.95
N ASP A 145 -1.61 -11.34 -10.98
CA ASP A 145 -0.50 -10.50 -11.47
C ASP A 145 0.74 -10.70 -10.58
N VAL A 146 0.58 -10.76 -9.25
CA VAL A 146 1.71 -11.02 -8.33
C VAL A 146 2.29 -12.42 -8.56
N GLN A 147 1.46 -13.47 -8.57
CA GLN A 147 1.93 -14.86 -8.63
C GLN A 147 2.50 -15.23 -10.01
N ALA A 148 1.84 -14.81 -11.09
CA ALA A 148 2.20 -15.20 -12.45
C ALA A 148 3.23 -14.28 -13.09
N VAL A 149 3.29 -12.99 -12.70
CA VAL A 149 4.15 -11.99 -13.33
C VAL A 149 5.20 -11.47 -12.37
N LEU A 150 4.80 -10.76 -11.32
CA LEU A 150 5.75 -9.98 -10.49
C LEU A 150 6.74 -10.89 -9.76
N LYS A 151 6.25 -11.98 -9.16
CA LYS A 151 7.10 -12.95 -8.46
C LYS A 151 8.05 -13.67 -9.42
N GLN A 152 7.58 -14.05 -10.60
CA GLN A 152 8.34 -14.91 -11.52
C GLN A 152 9.39 -14.12 -12.31
N TYR A 153 9.09 -12.88 -12.68
CA TYR A 153 9.90 -12.13 -13.64
C TYR A 153 10.51 -10.84 -13.09
N PHE A 154 10.09 -10.38 -11.91
CA PHE A 154 10.55 -9.12 -11.31
C PHE A 154 11.07 -9.28 -9.87
N ASP A 155 11.32 -10.53 -9.44
CA ASP A 155 11.80 -10.91 -8.10
C ASP A 155 10.91 -10.45 -6.94
N PHE A 156 9.64 -10.13 -7.20
CA PHE A 156 8.75 -9.51 -6.19
C PHE A 156 8.69 -10.35 -4.91
N SER A 157 9.01 -9.73 -3.78
CA SER A 157 9.36 -10.43 -2.55
C SER A 157 8.79 -9.80 -1.28
N ILE A 158 8.37 -8.54 -1.31
CA ILE A 158 7.79 -7.85 -0.16
C ILE A 158 6.63 -8.67 0.43
N PRO A 159 6.60 -8.89 1.75
CA PRO A 159 5.41 -9.40 2.41
C PRO A 159 4.22 -8.48 2.14
N LEU A 160 3.16 -9.02 1.55
CA LEU A 160 2.02 -8.23 1.07
C LEU A 160 0.71 -8.76 1.66
N PHE A 161 -0.15 -7.83 2.05
CA PHE A 161 -1.54 -8.09 2.39
C PHE A 161 -2.44 -7.26 1.50
N VAL A 162 -3.35 -7.93 0.80
CA VAL A 162 -4.33 -7.26 -0.07
C VAL A 162 -5.71 -7.44 0.55
N TRP A 163 -6.46 -6.36 0.65
CA TRP A 163 -7.83 -6.37 1.14
C TRP A 163 -8.73 -5.64 0.15
N GLU A 164 -9.64 -6.39 -0.47
CA GLU A 164 -10.76 -5.84 -1.23
C GLU A 164 -11.92 -5.60 -0.25
N TYR A 165 -12.09 -4.37 0.20
CA TYR A 165 -13.00 -4.06 1.30
C TYR A 165 -14.41 -3.75 0.80
N PRO A 166 -15.45 -4.20 1.54
CA PRO A 166 -16.84 -3.94 1.18
C PRO A 166 -17.16 -2.46 1.30
N THR A 167 -17.84 -1.90 0.31
CA THR A 167 -18.27 -0.49 0.28
C THR A 167 -19.78 -0.31 0.45
N SER A 168 -20.53 -1.41 0.63
CA SER A 168 -21.99 -1.45 0.83
C SER A 168 -22.38 -2.56 1.81
#